data_AF-A0A255QW58-F1
#
_entry.id   AF-A0A255QW58-F1
#
_cell.length_a   1.000
_cell.length_b   1.000
_cell.length_c   1.000
_cell.angle_alpha   90.00
_cell.angle_beta   90.00
_cell.angle_gamma   90.00
#
_symmetry.space_group_name_H-M   'P 1'
#
loop_
_entity.id
_entity.type
_entity.pdbx_description
1 polymer ?
#
loop_
_entity_poly.entity_id
_entity_poly.type
_entity_poly.pdbx_seq_one_letter_code
_entity_poly.pdbx_strand_id
1 'polypeptide(L)'
;MRRRTKKTLWILVPCLAIASLTWFAIALRRGIVAAYCECGITCIIASYAEEHDGRPPTGWDDLVGYEYYTHYLPMPRTIDYAASHLSVDFNALVDFHSGKIDELPVDVVKPTRGLTAHWIKPKPMLERYFRTRELPHGAFNREYAETARYYAEHYPID
;
A
#
# COMPACT_ATOMS: atom_id res chain seq x y z
N MET A 1 -26.71 43.86 22.01
CA MET A 1 -26.07 42.96 21.02
C MET A 1 -24.85 42.18 21.53
N ARG A 2 -23.95 42.76 22.33
CA ARG A 2 -22.67 42.14 22.81
C ARG A 2 -22.77 40.80 23.57
N ARG A 3 -23.90 40.49 24.23
CA ARG A 3 -24.09 39.23 24.99
C ARG A 3 -24.53 38.04 24.11
N ARG A 4 -25.25 38.28 23.01
CA ARG A 4 -25.68 37.22 22.08
C ARG A 4 -24.50 36.69 21.29
N THR A 5 -23.64 37.57 20.77
CA THR A 5 -22.41 37.20 20.04
C THR A 5 -21.42 36.40 20.88
N LYS A 6 -21.28 36.70 22.19
CA LYS A 6 -20.46 35.88 23.11
C LYS A 6 -21.00 34.45 23.22
N LYS A 7 -22.31 34.26 23.39
CA LYS A 7 -22.92 32.91 23.49
C LYS A 7 -22.75 32.10 22.20
N THR A 8 -22.91 32.72 21.02
CA THR A 8 -22.65 32.03 19.75
C THR A 8 -21.18 31.66 19.59
N LEU A 9 -20.25 32.53 20.01
CA LEU A 9 -18.80 32.25 19.94
C LEU A 9 -18.42 31.05 20.83
N TRP A 10 -18.98 30.96 22.05
CA TRP A 10 -18.74 29.84 22.98
C TRP A 10 -19.28 28.50 22.50
N ILE A 11 -20.19 28.47 21.52
CA ILE A 11 -20.72 27.24 20.93
C ILE A 11 -20.00 26.94 19.61
N LEU A 12 -19.77 27.96 18.76
CA LEU A 12 -19.12 27.81 17.47
C LEU A 12 -17.65 27.40 17.59
N VAL A 13 -16.90 27.95 18.55
CA VAL A 13 -15.47 27.64 18.70
C VAL A 13 -15.25 26.17 19.08
N PRO A 14 -15.95 25.58 20.07
CA PRO A 14 -15.86 24.14 20.33
C PRO A 14 -16.32 23.27 19.17
N CYS A 15 -17.40 23.62 18.48
CA CYS A 15 -17.87 22.87 17.31
C CYS A 15 -16.84 22.85 16.18
N LEU A 16 -16.20 23.99 15.90
CA LEU A 16 -15.12 24.08 14.91
C LEU A 16 -13.87 23.30 15.34
N ALA A 17 -13.53 23.33 16.63
CA ALA A 17 -12.42 22.55 17.17
C ALA A 17 -12.67 21.03 17.07
N ILE A 18 -13.90 20.57 17.35
CA ILE A 18 -14.27 19.16 17.20
C ILE A 18 -14.24 18.76 15.71
N ALA A 19 -14.77 19.60 14.83
CA ALA A 19 -14.76 19.34 13.39
C ALA A 19 -13.32 19.24 12.85
N SER A 20 -12.42 20.15 13.27
CA SER A 20 -11.01 20.11 12.85
C SER A 20 -10.26 18.90 13.40
N LEU A 21 -10.49 18.52 14.67
CA LEU A 21 -9.91 17.32 15.26
C LEU A 21 -10.41 16.04 14.60
N THR A 22 -11.71 15.98 14.26
CA THR A 22 -12.29 14.84 13.55
C THR A 22 -11.71 14.73 12.15
N TRP A 23 -11.59 15.85 11.43
CA TRP A 23 -10.94 15.90 10.13
C TRP A 23 -9.47 15.45 10.20
N PHE A 24 -8.73 15.93 11.18
CA PHE A 24 -7.34 15.54 11.41
C PHE A 24 -7.21 14.04 11.70
N ALA A 25 -8.08 13.48 12.55
CA ALA A 25 -8.09 12.05 12.85
C ALA A 25 -8.40 11.20 11.60
N ILE A 26 -9.35 11.63 10.76
CA ILE A 26 -9.67 10.96 9.49
C ILE A 26 -8.47 11.05 8.53
N ALA A 27 -7.84 12.22 8.42
CA ALA A 27 -6.67 12.43 7.57
C ALA A 27 -5.49 11.55 8.01
N LEU A 28 -5.22 11.49 9.32
CA LEU A 28 -4.18 10.65 9.91
C LEU A 28 -4.46 9.17 9.65
N ARG A 29 -5.70 8.71 9.88
CA ARG A 29 -6.11 7.32 9.59
C ARG A 29 -5.91 6.96 8.12
N ARG A 30 -6.26 7.86 7.20
CA ARG A 30 -6.05 7.67 5.75
C ARG A 30 -4.57 7.60 5.38
N GLY A 31 -3.75 8.47 5.97
CA GLY A 31 -2.30 8.47 5.76
C GLY A 31 -1.63 7.19 6.23
N ILE A 32 -2.02 6.71 7.41
CA ILE A 32 -1.55 5.45 7.98
C ILE A 32 -1.91 4.28 7.06
N VAL A 33 -3.17 4.17 6.64
CA VAL A 33 -3.62 3.11 5.73
C VAL A 33 -2.89 3.15 4.38
N ALA A 34 -2.66 4.34 3.82
CA ALA A 34 -1.91 4.47 2.56
C ALA A 34 -0.47 3.96 2.69
N ALA A 35 0.24 4.36 3.75
CA ALA A 35 1.61 3.90 4.02
C ALA A 35 1.66 2.37 4.25
N TYR A 36 0.66 1.80 4.94
CA TYR A 36 0.55 0.35 5.12
C TYR A 36 0.32 -0.39 3.80
N CYS A 37 -0.62 0.07 2.96
CA CYS A 37 -0.88 -0.53 1.65
C CYS A 37 0.34 -0.44 0.74
N GLU A 38 1.08 0.65 0.79
CA GLU A 38 2.29 0.86 0.00
C GLU A 38 3.42 -0.11 0.39
N CYS A 39 3.78 -0.17 1.68
CA CYS A 39 4.78 -1.14 2.15
C CYS A 39 4.34 -2.58 1.86
N GLY A 40 3.06 -2.88 2.08
CA GLY A 40 2.47 -4.17 1.81
C GLY A 40 2.58 -4.59 0.34
N ILE A 41 2.12 -3.74 -0.59
CA ILE A 41 2.19 -4.01 -2.04
C ILE A 41 3.64 -4.10 -2.53
N THR A 42 4.52 -3.27 -2.01
CA THR A 42 5.95 -3.33 -2.38
C THR A 42 6.56 -4.66 -1.99
N CYS A 43 6.25 -5.17 -0.80
CA CYS A 43 6.68 -6.50 -0.35
C CYS A 43 6.06 -7.61 -1.21
N ILE A 44 4.76 -7.52 -1.53
CA ILE A 44 4.07 -8.50 -2.39
C ILE A 44 4.70 -8.58 -3.78
N ILE A 45 4.98 -7.43 -4.42
CA ILE A 45 5.63 -7.37 -5.73
C ILE A 45 7.00 -8.04 -5.69
N ALA A 46 7.79 -7.78 -4.64
CA ALA A 46 9.09 -8.41 -4.45
C ALA A 46 8.97 -9.92 -4.22
N SER A 47 7.98 -10.37 -3.43
CA SER A 47 7.73 -11.80 -3.18
C SER A 47 7.28 -12.55 -4.43
N TYR A 48 6.38 -11.97 -5.23
CA TYR A 48 6.01 -12.51 -6.53
C TYR A 48 7.23 -12.66 -7.42
N ALA A 49 8.03 -11.59 -7.53
CA ALA A 49 9.22 -11.62 -8.35
C ALA A 49 10.24 -12.66 -7.87
N GLU A 50 10.38 -12.88 -6.57
CA GLU A 50 11.29 -13.89 -6.02
C GLU A 50 10.89 -15.30 -6.45
N GLU A 51 9.60 -15.63 -6.40
CA GLU A 51 9.09 -16.92 -6.84
C GLU A 51 9.14 -17.10 -8.36
N HIS A 52 9.25 -16.01 -9.11
CA HIS A 52 9.21 -16.00 -10.58
C HIS A 52 10.56 -15.61 -11.20
N ASP A 53 11.67 -16.05 -10.57
CA ASP A 53 13.05 -15.87 -11.05
C ASP A 53 13.47 -14.39 -11.25
N GLY A 54 12.88 -13.49 -10.48
CA GLY A 54 13.07 -12.05 -10.52
C GLY A 54 12.13 -11.31 -11.48
N ARG A 55 11.19 -12.01 -12.14
CA ARG A 55 10.25 -11.39 -13.07
C ARG A 55 9.17 -10.60 -12.32
N PRO A 56 8.96 -9.31 -12.64
CA PRO A 56 7.90 -8.53 -12.01
C PRO A 56 6.50 -9.03 -12.41
N PRO A 57 5.48 -8.74 -11.60
CA PRO A 57 4.09 -8.97 -11.96
C PRO A 57 3.69 -8.11 -13.16
N THR A 58 2.79 -8.63 -13.98
CA THR A 58 2.23 -7.96 -15.15
C THR A 58 0.86 -7.33 -14.86
N GLY A 59 0.20 -7.76 -13.79
CA GLY A 59 -1.07 -7.20 -13.35
C GLY A 59 -1.37 -7.49 -11.88
N TRP A 60 -2.53 -7.00 -11.42
CA TRP A 60 -3.02 -7.25 -10.06
C TRP A 60 -3.40 -8.71 -9.83
N ASP A 61 -3.88 -9.40 -10.87
CA ASP A 61 -4.29 -10.81 -10.79
C ASP A 61 -3.11 -11.72 -10.44
N ASP A 62 -1.90 -11.36 -10.88
CA ASP A 62 -0.65 -12.07 -10.57
C ASP A 62 -0.30 -12.00 -9.07
N LEU A 63 -0.82 -11.00 -8.36
CA LEU A 63 -0.53 -10.75 -6.96
C LEU A 63 -1.53 -11.41 -6.00
N VAL A 64 -2.61 -12.00 -6.52
CA VAL A 64 -3.63 -12.69 -5.71
C VAL A 64 -3.00 -13.90 -5.02
N GLY A 65 -3.26 -14.04 -3.72
CA GLY A 65 -2.65 -15.06 -2.86
C GLY A 65 -1.31 -14.63 -2.23
N TYR A 66 -0.61 -13.64 -2.80
CA TYR A 66 0.62 -13.11 -2.23
C TYR A 66 0.35 -12.15 -1.05
N GLU A 67 -0.89 -11.66 -0.89
CA GLU A 67 -1.28 -10.84 0.26
C GLU A 67 -1.08 -11.50 1.61
N TYR A 68 -1.10 -12.84 1.65
CA TYR A 68 -0.89 -13.61 2.87
C TYR A 68 0.58 -13.68 3.27
N TYR A 69 1.49 -13.21 2.42
CA TYR A 69 2.94 -13.37 2.59
C TYR A 69 3.59 -12.23 3.37
N THR A 70 2.80 -11.24 3.79
CA THR A 70 3.30 -10.03 4.46
C THR A 70 2.59 -9.83 5.80
N HIS A 71 3.38 -9.77 6.87
CA HIS A 71 2.90 -9.38 8.21
C HIS A 71 2.32 -7.96 8.27
N TYR A 72 2.57 -7.14 7.24
CA TYR A 72 2.06 -5.78 7.14
C TYR A 72 0.63 -5.71 6.61
N LEU A 73 0.05 -6.83 6.17
CA LEU A 73 -1.25 -6.89 5.51
C LEU A 73 -2.17 -7.96 6.14
N PRO A 74 -2.84 -7.63 7.26
CA PRO A 74 -3.66 -8.59 8.00
C PRO A 74 -5.07 -8.80 7.44
N MET A 75 -5.38 -8.41 6.20
CA MET A 75 -6.73 -8.57 5.63
C MET A 75 -6.75 -9.52 4.44
N PRO A 76 -7.68 -10.51 4.41
CA PRO A 76 -7.84 -11.46 3.29
C PRO A 76 -8.31 -10.82 1.97
N ARG A 77 -8.45 -9.49 1.92
CA ARG A 77 -8.83 -8.71 0.72
C ARG A 77 -7.88 -7.56 0.44
N THR A 78 -6.62 -7.72 0.85
CA THR A 78 -5.63 -6.66 0.67
C THR A 78 -5.39 -6.31 -0.78
N ILE A 79 -5.33 -7.29 -1.70
CA ILE A 79 -5.17 -6.99 -3.13
C ILE A 79 -6.39 -6.24 -3.66
N ASP A 80 -7.62 -6.68 -3.34
CA ASP A 80 -8.84 -5.93 -3.70
C ASP A 80 -8.81 -4.49 -3.16
N TYR A 81 -8.37 -4.34 -1.90
CA TYR A 81 -8.26 -3.05 -1.25
C TYR A 81 -7.19 -2.17 -1.90
N ALA A 82 -6.01 -2.73 -2.18
CA ALA A 82 -4.92 -2.04 -2.84
C ALA A 82 -5.27 -1.68 -4.29
N ALA A 83 -5.82 -2.60 -5.08
CA ALA A 83 -6.24 -2.37 -6.45
C ALA A 83 -7.31 -1.26 -6.55
N SER A 84 -8.14 -1.08 -5.52
CA SER A 84 -9.14 0.00 -5.46
C SER A 84 -8.62 1.35 -4.93
N HIS A 85 -7.43 1.39 -4.34
CA HIS A 85 -6.87 2.58 -3.68
C HIS A 85 -5.48 3.00 -4.21
N LEU A 86 -4.82 2.15 -4.98
CA LEU A 86 -3.49 2.33 -5.54
C LEU A 86 -3.49 2.10 -7.05
N SER A 87 -2.55 2.73 -7.73
CA SER A 87 -2.20 2.49 -9.12
C SER A 87 -0.76 1.99 -9.13
N VAL A 88 -0.53 0.83 -9.73
CA VAL A 88 0.80 0.27 -9.97
C VAL A 88 1.07 0.31 -11.47
N ASP A 89 2.22 0.83 -11.87
CA ASP A 89 2.69 0.79 -13.26
C ASP A 89 3.47 -0.52 -13.50
N PHE A 90 2.72 -1.59 -13.75
CA PHE A 90 3.29 -2.91 -14.03
C PHE A 90 4.18 -2.91 -15.28
N ASN A 91 3.84 -2.09 -16.28
CA ASN A 91 4.66 -1.98 -17.49
C ASN A 91 6.03 -1.38 -17.18
N ALA A 92 6.10 -0.34 -16.33
CA ALA A 92 7.37 0.21 -15.90
C ALA A 92 8.22 -0.81 -15.13
N LEU A 93 7.60 -1.68 -14.32
CA LEU A 93 8.32 -2.77 -13.65
C LEU A 93 8.94 -3.75 -14.66
N VAL A 94 8.16 -4.17 -15.66
CA VAL A 94 8.61 -5.06 -16.74
C VAL A 94 9.69 -4.41 -17.61
N ASP A 95 9.50 -3.15 -17.99
CA ASP A 95 10.48 -2.37 -18.77
C ASP A 95 11.79 -2.20 -18.00
N PHE A 96 11.74 -1.99 -16.68
CA PHE A 96 12.93 -1.90 -15.84
C PHE A 96 13.65 -3.25 -15.72
N HIS A 97 12.91 -4.32 -15.47
CA HIS A 97 13.48 -5.67 -15.38
C HIS A 97 14.13 -6.12 -16.69
N SER A 98 13.53 -5.78 -17.84
CA SER A 98 14.07 -6.09 -19.17
C SER A 98 15.24 -5.18 -19.59
N GLY A 99 15.59 -4.16 -18.79
CA GLY A 99 16.65 -3.20 -19.11
C GLY A 99 16.25 -2.19 -20.20
N LYS A 100 14.96 -2.05 -20.51
CA LYS A 100 14.45 -1.04 -21.45
C LYS A 100 14.44 0.36 -20.86
N ILE A 101 14.33 0.46 -19.53
CA ILE A 101 14.53 1.70 -18.77
C ILE A 101 15.56 1.47 -17.66
N ASP A 102 16.41 2.47 -17.42
CA ASP A 102 17.48 2.38 -16.43
C ASP A 102 17.02 2.70 -15.00
N GLU A 103 15.86 3.35 -14.86
CA GLU A 103 15.26 3.72 -13.58
C GLU A 103 13.74 3.58 -13.59
N LEU A 104 13.16 3.26 -12.43
CA LEU A 104 11.70 3.23 -12.27
C LEU A 104 11.15 4.66 -12.18
N PRO A 105 9.94 4.92 -12.70
CA PRO A 105 9.27 6.20 -12.50
C PRO A 105 8.99 6.42 -11.00
N VAL A 106 9.02 7.69 -10.58
CA VAL A 106 8.80 8.06 -9.17
C VAL A 106 7.42 7.64 -8.68
N ASP A 107 6.45 7.55 -9.58
CA ASP A 107 5.07 7.18 -9.33
C ASP A 107 4.73 5.75 -9.76
N VAL A 108 5.72 4.85 -9.84
CA VAL A 108 5.56 3.42 -10.15
C VAL A 108 4.49 2.74 -9.28
N VAL A 109 4.36 3.16 -8.03
CA VAL A 109 3.16 2.91 -7.23
C VAL A 109 2.73 4.25 -6.65
N LYS A 110 1.45 4.59 -6.84
CA LYS A 110 0.85 5.83 -6.33
C LYS A 110 -0.55 5.58 -5.77
N PRO A 111 -0.99 6.35 -4.77
CA PRO A 111 -2.35 6.26 -4.28
C PRO A 111 -3.31 6.91 -5.29
N THR A 112 -4.44 6.27 -5.57
CA THR A 112 -5.54 6.83 -6.38
C THR A 112 -6.55 7.58 -5.52
N ARG A 113 -6.58 7.33 -4.21
CA ARG A 113 -7.50 7.95 -3.25
C ARG A 113 -6.78 8.30 -1.95
N GLY A 114 -6.64 9.60 -1.62
CA GLY A 114 -6.15 10.06 -0.31
C GLY A 114 -4.98 11.04 -0.35
N LEU A 115 -4.46 11.41 0.84
CA LEU A 115 -3.34 12.33 1.00
C LEU A 115 -2.01 11.62 0.71
N THR A 116 -1.28 12.12 -0.28
CA THR A 116 0.08 11.70 -0.68
C THR A 116 1.17 11.99 0.36
N ALA A 117 0.84 12.72 1.44
CA ALA A 117 1.81 13.24 2.41
C ALA A 117 2.54 12.16 3.25
N HIS A 118 1.99 10.95 3.34
CA HIS A 118 2.59 9.82 4.07
C HIS A 118 3.11 8.71 3.15
N TRP A 119 3.24 9.00 1.86
CA TRP A 119 3.68 8.04 0.85
C TRP A 119 5.18 7.79 0.95
N ILE A 120 5.55 6.58 1.35
CA ILE A 120 6.92 6.05 1.52
C ILE A 120 7.45 5.60 0.15
N LYS A 121 7.54 6.56 -0.78
CA LYS A 121 8.03 6.43 -2.17
C LYS A 121 8.63 5.04 -2.48
N PRO A 122 7.94 4.13 -3.18
CA PRO A 122 8.32 2.72 -3.25
C PRO A 122 9.42 2.44 -4.28
N LYS A 123 9.68 3.41 -5.18
CA LYS A 123 10.74 3.38 -6.20
C LYS A 123 12.09 2.86 -5.66
N PRO A 124 12.72 3.46 -4.64
CA PRO A 124 14.06 3.07 -4.22
C PRO A 124 14.12 1.63 -3.70
N MET A 125 13.03 1.16 -3.09
CA MET A 125 12.94 -0.19 -2.56
C MET A 125 12.79 -1.22 -3.69
N LEU A 126 11.93 -0.95 -4.67
CA LEU A 126 11.75 -1.79 -5.85
C LEU A 126 13.01 -1.81 -6.73
N GLU A 127 13.63 -0.65 -6.97
CA GLU A 127 14.89 -0.57 -7.73
C GLU A 127 16.01 -1.35 -7.06
N ARG A 128 16.15 -1.23 -5.73
CA ARG A 128 17.13 -2.00 -4.97
C ARG A 128 16.84 -3.49 -5.14
N TYR A 129 15.61 -3.93 -4.92
CA TYR A 129 15.24 -5.33 -5.07
C TYR A 129 15.52 -5.87 -6.48
N PHE A 130 15.02 -5.23 -7.53
CA PHE A 130 15.18 -5.72 -8.90
C PHE A 130 16.63 -5.66 -9.40
N ARG A 131 17.49 -4.79 -8.82
CA ARG A 131 18.92 -4.73 -9.16
C ARG A 131 19.78 -5.71 -8.35
N THR A 132 19.58 -5.79 -7.04
CA THR A 132 20.48 -6.52 -6.14
C THR A 132 19.90 -7.83 -5.62
N ARG A 133 18.62 -8.11 -5.92
CA ARG A 133 17.81 -9.18 -5.31
C ARG A 133 17.76 -9.10 -3.78
N GLU A 134 18.11 -7.94 -3.22
CA GLU A 134 18.10 -7.75 -1.78
C GLU A 134 16.68 -7.46 -1.33
N LEU A 135 16.14 -8.35 -0.51
CA LEU A 135 14.80 -8.23 0.01
C LEU A 135 14.68 -6.99 0.90
N PRO A 136 13.54 -6.28 0.85
CA PRO A 136 13.23 -5.28 1.86
C PRO A 136 13.22 -5.96 3.23
N HIS A 137 14.06 -5.48 4.15
CA HIS A 137 14.27 -6.12 5.45
C HIS A 137 12.95 -6.45 6.19
N GLY A 138 12.81 -7.71 6.63
CA GLY A 138 11.90 -8.10 7.71
C GLY A 138 10.58 -8.80 7.33
N ALA A 139 10.28 -9.09 6.06
CA ALA A 139 8.89 -9.42 5.68
C ALA A 139 8.60 -10.83 5.14
N PHE A 140 9.59 -11.60 4.66
CA PHE A 140 9.29 -12.82 3.90
C PHE A 140 9.54 -14.10 4.71
N ASN A 141 8.46 -14.77 5.12
CA ASN A 141 8.49 -16.15 5.61
C ASN A 141 7.77 -17.05 4.60
N ARG A 142 8.54 -17.64 3.68
CA ARG A 142 8.08 -18.50 2.59
C ARG A 142 7.21 -19.69 3.05
N GLU A 143 7.49 -20.27 4.21
CA GLU A 143 6.74 -21.42 4.75
C GLU A 143 5.33 -21.02 5.20
N TYR A 144 5.22 -19.86 5.84
CA TYR A 144 3.93 -19.29 6.23
C TYR A 144 3.10 -18.91 4.99
N ALA A 145 3.78 -18.39 3.97
CA ALA A 145 3.23 -18.07 2.67
C ALA A 145 2.61 -19.31 1.97
N GLU A 146 3.39 -20.36 1.74
CA GLU A 146 2.92 -21.60 1.09
C GLU A 146 1.73 -22.22 1.84
N THR A 147 1.75 -22.19 3.18
CA THR A 147 0.66 -22.67 4.03
C THR A 147 -0.61 -21.83 3.85
N ALA A 148 -0.50 -20.51 3.85
CA ALA A 148 -1.64 -19.62 3.69
C ALA A 148 -2.26 -19.69 2.29
N ARG A 149 -1.43 -19.79 1.23
CA ARG A 149 -1.90 -20.03 -0.14
C ARG A 149 -2.70 -21.33 -0.23
N TYR A 150 -2.16 -22.42 0.34
CA TYR A 150 -2.88 -23.71 0.40
C TYR A 150 -4.27 -23.55 1.03
N TYR A 151 -4.38 -22.85 2.16
CA TYR A 151 -5.68 -22.65 2.81
C TYR A 151 -6.62 -21.75 1.99
N ALA A 152 -6.12 -20.70 1.35
CA ALA A 152 -6.95 -19.81 0.52
C ALA A 152 -7.51 -20.54 -0.72
N GLU A 153 -6.69 -21.39 -1.37
CA GLU A 153 -7.10 -22.18 -2.54
C GLU A 153 -8.09 -23.31 -2.18
N HIS A 154 -7.94 -23.92 -1.01
CA HIS A 154 -8.75 -25.08 -0.61
C HIS A 154 -9.99 -24.71 0.21
N TYR A 155 -10.04 -23.51 0.78
CA TYR A 155 -11.14 -23.02 1.61
C TYR A 155 -11.48 -21.56 1.29
N PRO A 156 -11.99 -21.29 0.07
CA PRO A 156 -12.41 -19.94 -0.28
C PRO A 156 -13.53 -19.48 0.66
N ILE A 157 -13.38 -18.29 1.22
CA ILE A 157 -14.42 -17.63 2.02
C ILE A 157 -15.18 -16.72 1.05
N ASP A 158 -16.44 -17.07 0.76
CA ASP A 158 -17.39 -16.25 0.00
C ASP A 158 -17.70 -14.91 0.68
#